data_AF-K1KZ41-F1
#
_entry.id   AF-K1KZ41-F1
#
_cell.length_a   1.000
_cell.length_b   1.000
_cell.length_c   1.000
_cell.angle_alpha   90.00
_cell.angle_beta   90.00
_cell.angle_gamma   90.00
#
_symmetry.space_group_name_H-M   'P 1'
#
loop_
_entity.id
_entity.type
_entity.pdbx_description
1 polymer ?
#
loop_
_entity_poly.entity_id
_entity_poly.type
_entity_poly.pdbx_seq_one_letter_code
_entity_poly.pdbx_strand_id
1 'polypeptide(L)' 'MKKLWYPILVLVVMLILAFLYFTGLLNDFQLKAGLVICTLCWFVGLALMDWVGKRGEG' A
#
# COMPACT_ATOMS: atom_id res chain seq x y z
N MET A 1 8.18 1.49 17.58
CA MET A 1 7.23 2.31 16.79
C MET A 1 7.41 2.20 15.26
N LYS A 2 8.63 1.99 14.71
CA LYS A 2 8.87 2.00 13.24
C LYS A 2 8.18 0.88 12.43
N LYS A 3 7.80 -0.25 13.05
CA LYS A 3 7.16 -1.39 12.36
C LYS A 3 5.73 -1.09 11.84
N LEU A 4 5.04 -0.09 12.38
CA LEU A 4 3.67 0.25 11.98
C LEU A 4 3.59 1.30 10.87
N TRP A 5 4.70 1.90 10.45
CA TRP A 5 4.68 2.96 9.44
C TRP A 5 4.27 2.45 8.05
N TYR A 6 4.71 1.25 7.69
CA TYR A 6 4.33 0.63 6.41
C TYR A 6 2.82 0.36 6.31
N PRO A 7 2.18 -0.27 7.32
CA PRO A 7 0.75 -0.51 7.25
C PRO A 7 -0.08 0.78 7.28
N ILE A 8 0.37 1.80 8.04
CA ILE A 8 -0.26 3.13 8.07
C ILE A 8 -0.18 3.80 6.70
N LEU A 9 0.97 3.72 6.02
CA LEU A 9 1.16 4.36 4.72
C LEU A 9 0.19 3.79 3.67
N VAL A 10 0.00 2.47 3.64
CA VAL A 10 -0.95 1.87 2.69
C VAL A 10 -2.41 2.16 3.04
N LEU A 11 -2.77 2.25 4.32
CA LEU A 11 -4.09 2.73 4.73
C LEU A 11 -4.37 4.14 4.22
N VAL A 12 -3.40 5.04 4.32
CA VAL A 12 -3.51 6.41 3.79
C VAL A 12 -3.69 6.41 2.28
N VAL A 13 -2.95 5.57 1.55
CA VAL A 13 -3.10 5.45 0.08
C VAL A 13 -4.48 4.93 -0.31
N MET A 14 -5.01 3.92 0.40
CA MET A 14 -6.38 3.43 0.16
C MET A 14 -7.42 4.51 0.43
N LEU A 15 -7.22 5.34 1.46
CA LEU A 15 -8.12 6.43 1.80
C LEU A 15 -8.11 7.53 0.74
N ILE A 16 -6.94 7.85 0.16
CA ILE A 16 -6.81 8.80 -0.95
C ILE A 16 -7.50 8.26 -2.21
N LEU A 17 -7.31 6.98 -2.55
CA LEU A 17 -8.00 6.34 -3.67
C LEU A 17 -9.52 6.37 -3.52
N ALA A 18 -10.03 6.11 -2.32
CA ALA A 18 -11.45 6.21 -2.01
C ALA A 18 -11.97 7.66 -2.15
N PHE A 19 -11.19 8.64 -1.70
CA PHE A 19 -11.54 10.06 -1.83
C PHE A 19 -11.59 10.50 -3.29
N LEU A 20 -10.59 10.11 -4.10
CA LEU A 20 -10.54 10.38 -5.55
C LEU A 20 -11.71 9.75 -6.31
N TYR A 21 -12.17 8.58 -5.86
CA TYR A 21 -13.36 7.94 -6.42
C TYR A 21 -14.63 8.71 -6.03
N PHE A 22 -14.74 9.15 -4.78
CA PHE A 22 -15.88 9.95 -4.31
C PHE A 22 -15.99 11.31 -5.01
N THR A 23 -14.86 11.95 -5.34
CA THR A 23 -14.85 13.20 -6.11
C THR A 23 -15.13 12.99 -7.60
N GLY A 24 -15.34 11.74 -8.04
CA GLY A 24 -15.59 11.38 -9.44
C GLY A 24 -14.35 11.50 -10.33
N LEU A 25 -13.17 11.70 -9.75
CA LEU A 25 -11.91 11.81 -10.49
C LEU A 25 -11.42 10.43 -10.97
N LEU A 26 -11.75 9.38 -10.21
CA LEU A 26 -11.34 8.01 -10.48
C LEU A 26 -12.51 7.18 -11.02
N ASN A 27 -12.31 6.55 -12.17
CA ASN A 27 -13.27 5.61 -12.75
C ASN A 27 -13.21 4.24 -12.04
N ASP A 28 -14.29 3.44 -12.11
CA ASP A 28 -14.35 2.08 -11.54
C ASP A 28 -13.14 1.20 -11.92
N PHE A 29 -12.69 1.32 -13.16
CA PHE A 29 -11.54 0.57 -13.67
C PHE A 29 -10.23 1.01 -12.98
N GLN A 30 -10.04 2.31 -12.78
CA GLN A 30 -8.86 2.85 -12.10
C GLN A 30 -8.87 2.54 -10.60
N LEU A 31 -10.05 2.55 -9.96
CA LEU A 31 -10.18 2.13 -8.56
C LEU A 31 -9.78 0.66 -8.40
N LYS A 32 -10.29 -0.23 -9.26
CA LYS A 32 -9.95 -1.66 -9.24
C LYS A 32 -8.47 -1.89 -9.51
N ALA A 33 -7.90 -1.24 -10.53
CA ALA A 33 -6.48 -1.33 -10.84
C ALA A 33 -5.61 -0.79 -9.69
N GLY A 34 -6.00 0.36 -9.11
CA GLY A 34 -5.34 0.97 -7.97
C GLY A 34 -5.30 0.06 -6.75
N LEU A 35 -6.44 -0.58 -6.42
CA LEU A 35 -6.54 -1.56 -5.33
C LEU A 35 -5.65 -2.80 -5.56
N VAL A 36 -5.62 -3.34 -6.77
CA VAL A 36 -4.75 -4.47 -7.12
C VAL A 36 -3.27 -4.09 -6.97
N ILE A 37 -2.87 -2.93 -7.49
CA ILE A 37 -1.50 -2.43 -7.36
C ILE A 37 -1.16 -2.19 -5.89
N CYS A 38 -2.07 -1.62 -5.10
CA CYS A 38 -1.87 -1.39 -3.67
C CYS A 38 -1.66 -2.71 -2.92
N THR A 39 -2.41 -3.75 -3.28
CA THR A 39 -2.31 -5.09 -2.69
C THR A 39 -0.97 -5.73 -3.05
N LEU A 40 -0.56 -5.66 -4.32
CA LEU A 40 0.75 -6.16 -4.76
C LEU A 40 1.89 -5.43 -4.06
N CYS A 41 1.84 -4.09 -4.00
CA CYS A 41 2.82 -3.29 -3.29
C CYS A 41 2.90 -3.68 -1.82
N TRP A 42 1.76 -3.89 -1.15
CA TRP A 42 1.73 -4.33 0.24
C TRP A 42 2.45 -5.66 0.46
N PHE A 43 2.12 -6.69 -0.34
CA PHE A 43 2.76 -8.00 -0.23
C PHE A 43 4.26 -7.95 -0.56
N VAL A 44 4.63 -7.24 -1.64
CA VAL A 44 6.03 -7.10 -2.06
C VAL A 44 6.83 -6.30 -1.04
N GLY A 45 6.29 -5.21 -0.50
CA GLY A 45 6.99 -4.39 0.48
C GLY A 45 7.10 -5.06 1.85
N LEU A 46 6.12 -5.85 2.27
CA LEU A 46 6.25 -6.72 3.45
C LEU A 46 7.34 -7.78 3.24
N ALA A 47 7.35 -8.45 2.09
CA ALA A 47 8.36 -9.45 1.77
C ALA A 47 9.77 -8.81 1.72
N LEU A 48 9.92 -7.63 1.11
CA LEU A 48 11.18 -6.89 1.08
C LEU A 48 11.62 -6.44 2.47
N MET A 49 10.72 -5.93 3.31
CA MET A 49 11.06 -5.56 4.69
C MET A 49 11.47 -6.77 5.51
N ASP A 50 10.84 -7.94 5.33
CA ASP A 50 11.25 -9.18 6.00
C ASP A 50 12.64 -9.63 5.52
N TRP A 51 12.91 -9.53 4.22
CA TRP A 51 14.20 -9.90 3.63
C TRP A 51 15.35 -8.97 4.06
N VAL A 52 15.10 -7.65 4.10
CA VAL A 52 16.05 -6.64 4.55
C VAL A 52 16.24 -6.72 6.07
N GLY A 53 15.17 -6.95 6.83
CA GLY A 53 15.22 -7.16 8.27
C GLY A 53 16.11 -8.35 8.65
N LYS A 54 16.00 -9.47 7.91
CA LYS A 54 16.87 -10.63 8.09
C LYS A 54 18.35 -10.40 7.73
N ARG A 55 18.66 -9.40 6.90
CA ARG A 55 20.06 -9.02 6.58
C ARG A 55 20.67 -8.02 7.57
N GLY A 56 19.87 -7.35 8.38
CA GLY A 56 20.34 -6.38 9.38
C GLY A 56 20.72 -6.99 10.74
N GLU A 57 20.46 -8.29 10.94
CA GLU A 57 20.81 -9.04 12.15
C GLU A 57 22.03 -9.98 11.95
N GLY A 58 22.81 -9.79 10.88
CA GLY A 58 24.04 -10.55 10.57
C GLY A 58 25.30 -9.76 10.83
#